data_AF-A0A0R2TMH3-F1
#
_entry.id   AF-A0A0R2TMH3-F1
#
_cell.length_a   1.000
_cell.length_b   1.000
_cell.length_c   1.000
_cell.angle_alpha   90.00
_cell.angle_beta   90.00
_cell.angle_gamma   90.00
#
_symmetry.space_group_name_H-M   'P 1'
#
loop_
_entity.id
_entity.type
_entity.pdbx_description
1 polymer ?
#
loop_
_entity_poly.entity_id
_entity_poly.type
_entity_poly.pdbx_seq_one_letter_code
_entity_poly.pdbx_strand_id
1 'polypeptide(L)'
;MQGEANRLLLNSVEGAGFIGIAVSLMGRGHPFGVFLAALLFGFLYQGGAELALWTKIPRELITVIQALVILFTGALDQMVRRPIEITFALFKKKEH
;
A
#
# COMPACT_ATOMS: atom_id res chain seq x y z
N MET A 1 34.08 10.86 -5.24
CA MET A 1 33.25 9.65 -4.98
C MET A 1 32.02 9.92 -4.09
N GLN A 2 31.54 11.17 -3.96
CA GLN A 2 30.36 11.51 -3.13
C GLN A 2 29.05 11.70 -3.92
N GLY A 3 29.13 11.83 -5.25
CA GLY A 3 27.94 12.02 -6.11
C GLY A 3 27.13 10.74 -6.36
N GLU A 4 27.76 9.57 -6.31
CA GLU A 4 27.11 8.26 -6.51
C GLU A 4 26.19 7.93 -5.32
N ALA A 5 26.64 8.18 -4.08
CA ALA A 5 25.84 7.97 -2.88
C ALA A 5 24.62 8.90 -2.81
N ASN A 6 24.76 10.17 -3.23
CA ASN A 6 23.64 11.11 -3.29
C ASN A 6 22.58 10.66 -4.32
N ARG A 7 23.02 10.14 -5.49
CA ARG A 7 22.12 9.64 -6.54
C ARG A 7 21.34 8.38 -6.11
N LEU A 8 21.95 7.53 -5.27
CA LEU A 8 21.30 6.35 -4.68
C LEU A 8 20.24 6.73 -3.64
N LEU A 9 20.51 7.74 -2.82
CA LEU A 9 19.55 8.25 -1.84
C LEU A 9 18.35 8.93 -2.53
N LEU A 10 18.61 9.74 -3.57
CA LEU A 10 17.55 10.39 -4.35
C LEU A 10 16.61 9.37 -5.02
N ASN A 11 17.15 8.35 -5.68
CA ASN A 11 16.33 7.27 -6.28
C ASN A 11 15.57 6.44 -5.25
N SER A 12 16.14 6.25 -4.05
CA SER A 12 15.50 5.43 -3.00
C SER A 12 14.27 6.11 -2.39
N VAL A 13 14.32 7.43 -2.23
CA VAL A 13 13.21 8.22 -1.66
C VAL A 13 12.10 8.45 -2.69
N GLU A 14 12.45 8.56 -3.98
CA GLU A 14 11.49 8.83 -5.07
C GLU A 14 10.37 7.78 -5.14
N GLY A 15 10.71 6.49 -5.05
CA GLY A 15 9.73 5.40 -5.13
C GLY A 15 8.86 5.27 -3.87
N ALA A 16 9.46 5.43 -2.69
CA ALA A 16 8.75 5.30 -1.41
C ALA A 16 7.75 6.43 -1.19
N GLY A 17 8.11 7.68 -1.56
CA GLY A 17 7.23 8.84 -1.43
C GLY A 17 5.97 8.72 -2.28
N PHE A 18 6.10 8.29 -3.54
CA PHE A 18 4.96 8.10 -4.45
C PHE A 18 3.97 7.05 -3.94
N ILE A 19 4.49 5.90 -3.48
CA ILE A 19 3.66 4.83 -2.91
C ILE A 19 2.97 5.32 -1.63
N GLY A 20 3.66 6.12 -0.79
CA GLY A 20 3.08 6.70 0.42
C GLY A 20 1.86 7.58 0.16
N ILE A 21 1.84 8.33 -0.94
CA ILE A 21 0.68 9.12 -1.38
C ILE A 21 -0.48 8.20 -1.74
N ALA A 22 -0.24 7.16 -2.54
CA ALA A 22 -1.27 6.20 -2.96
C ALA A 22 -1.88 5.44 -1.76
N VAL A 23 -1.04 5.01 -0.81
CA VAL A 23 -1.46 4.34 0.43
C VAL A 23 -2.30 5.26 1.32
N SER A 24 -1.93 6.55 1.40
CA SER A 24 -2.69 7.55 2.17
C SER A 24 -4.07 7.80 1.58
N LEU A 25 -4.17 7.84 0.23
CA LEU A 25 -5.43 7.98 -0.48
C LEU A 25 -6.31 6.73 -0.33
N MET A 26 -5.72 5.53 -0.38
CA MET A 26 -6.42 4.27 -0.12
C MET A 26 -7.02 4.23 1.29
N GLY A 27 -6.28 4.69 2.30
CA GLY A 27 -6.76 4.74 3.68
C GLY A 27 -7.80 5.83 3.96
N ARG A 28 -8.12 6.68 2.97
CA ARG A 28 -9.09 7.80 3.08
C ARG A 28 -8.81 8.76 4.24
N GLY A 29 -7.57 8.86 4.68
CA GLY A 29 -7.18 9.63 5.88
C GLY A 29 -7.56 8.97 7.22
N HIS A 30 -8.10 7.75 7.24
CA HIS A 30 -8.32 7.00 8.47
C HIS A 30 -7.03 6.25 8.88
N PRO A 31 -6.48 6.51 10.08
CA PRO A 31 -5.16 6.00 10.46
C PRO A 31 -5.08 4.47 10.44
N PHE A 32 -6.16 3.77 10.76
CA PHE A 32 -6.20 2.30 10.72
C PHE A 32 -6.11 1.74 9.29
N GLY A 33 -6.76 2.40 8.31
CA GLY A 33 -6.72 1.96 6.92
C GLY A 33 -5.35 2.20 6.30
N VAL A 34 -4.76 3.37 6.58
CA VAL A 34 -3.39 3.70 6.18
C VAL A 34 -2.39 2.73 6.79
N PHE A 35 -2.54 2.37 8.07
CA PHE A 35 -1.65 1.43 8.76
C PHE A 35 -1.67 0.02 8.14
N LEU A 36 -2.85 -0.54 7.90
CA LEU A 36 -2.99 -1.85 7.26
C LEU A 36 -2.43 -1.86 5.84
N ALA A 37 -2.71 -0.81 5.06
CA ALA A 37 -2.19 -0.68 3.70
C ALA A 37 -0.67 -0.51 3.69
N ALA A 38 -0.09 0.29 4.59
CA ALA A 38 1.36 0.45 4.71
C ALA A 38 2.07 -0.86 5.09
N LEU A 39 1.47 -1.66 5.98
CA LEU A 39 2.00 -2.98 6.33
C LEU A 39 2.02 -3.93 5.14
N LEU A 40 0.92 -4.03 4.40
CA LEU A 40 0.84 -4.84 3.20
C LEU A 40 1.93 -4.44 2.19
N PHE A 41 2.10 -3.14 1.94
CA PHE A 41 3.13 -2.62 1.04
C PHE A 41 4.54 -2.91 1.52
N GLY A 42 4.81 -2.77 2.82
CA GLY A 42 6.11 -3.12 3.42
C GLY A 42 6.44 -4.59 3.23
N PHE A 43 5.48 -5.49 3.46
CA PHE A 43 5.65 -6.93 3.24
C PHE A 43 5.88 -7.27 1.77
N LEU A 44 5.15 -6.66 0.85
CA LEU A 44 5.34 -6.88 -0.59
C LEU A 44 6.69 -6.38 -1.09
N TYR A 45 7.15 -5.23 -0.59
CA TYR A 45 8.44 -4.67 -0.97
C TYR A 45 9.61 -5.54 -0.47
N GLN A 46 9.61 -5.86 0.83
CA GLN A 46 10.68 -6.66 1.43
C GLN A 46 10.61 -8.13 1.02
N GLY A 47 9.42 -8.73 1.05
CA GLY A 47 9.20 -10.12 0.65
C GLY A 47 9.39 -10.34 -0.85
N GLY A 48 9.01 -9.36 -1.67
CA GLY A 48 9.31 -9.39 -3.11
C GLY A 48 10.81 -9.33 -3.37
N ALA A 49 11.54 -8.46 -2.66
CA ALA A 49 12.99 -8.37 -2.79
C ALA A 49 13.69 -9.69 -2.42
N GLU A 50 13.22 -10.38 -1.38
CA GLU A 50 13.72 -11.70 -1.01
C GLU A 50 13.42 -12.74 -2.11
N LEU A 51 12.20 -12.79 -2.63
CA LEU A 51 11.82 -13.68 -3.73
C LEU A 51 12.61 -13.43 -5.02
N ALA A 52 13.00 -12.18 -5.31
CA ALA A 52 13.82 -11.85 -6.47
C ALA A 52 15.28 -12.33 -6.35
N LEU A 53 15.76 -12.63 -5.14
CA LEU A 53 17.10 -13.18 -4.91
C LEU A 53 17.13 -14.71 -5.07
N TRP A 54 16.07 -15.39 -4.63
CA TRP A 54 15.99 -16.87 -4.65
C TRP A 54 15.41 -17.43 -5.94
N THR A 55 14.50 -16.67 -6.55
CA THR A 55 13.83 -17.01 -7.80
C THR A 55 14.32 -16.03 -8.85
N LYS A 56 14.57 -16.46 -10.09
CA LYS A 56 14.91 -15.56 -11.23
C LYS A 56 13.71 -14.69 -11.66
N ILE A 57 12.93 -14.20 -10.71
CA ILE A 57 11.77 -13.35 -10.92
C ILE A 57 12.28 -11.91 -11.08
N PRO A 58 11.96 -11.24 -12.19
CA PRO A 58 12.31 -9.84 -12.41
C PRO A 58 11.66 -8.92 -11.37
N ARG A 59 12.37 -7.88 -10.93
CA ARG A 59 11.84 -6.88 -9.96
C ARG A 59 10.61 -6.15 -10.50
N GLU A 60 10.51 -6.02 -11.82
CA GLU A 60 9.35 -5.45 -12.51
C GLU A 60 8.04 -6.17 -12.12
N LEU A 61 8.11 -7.47 -11.84
CA LEU A 61 6.94 -8.27 -11.50
C LEU A 61 6.39 -7.91 -10.11
N ILE A 62 7.27 -7.56 -9.17
CA ILE A 62 6.87 -7.04 -7.84
C ILE A 62 6.15 -5.71 -8.00
N THR A 63 6.68 -4.80 -8.84
CA THR A 63 6.06 -3.50 -9.13
C THR A 63 4.66 -3.67 -9.76
N VAL A 64 4.49 -4.64 -10.66
CA VAL A 64 3.18 -4.94 -11.26
C VAL A 64 2.20 -5.44 -10.20
N ILE A 65 2.61 -6.34 -9.31
CA ILE A 65 1.76 -6.83 -8.22
C ILE A 65 1.37 -5.66 -7.29
N GLN A 66 2.31 -4.79 -6.95
CA GLN A 66 2.03 -3.59 -6.15
C GLN A 66 0.99 -2.69 -6.84
N ALA A 67 1.12 -2.44 -8.14
CA ALA A 67 0.15 -1.66 -8.90
C ALA A 67 -1.24 -2.32 -8.94
N LEU A 68 -1.30 -3.64 -9.10
CA LEU A 68 -2.54 -4.40 -9.04
C LEU A 68 -3.20 -4.31 -7.66
N VAL A 69 -2.42 -4.39 -6.58
CA VAL A 69 -2.94 -4.19 -5.22
C VAL A 69 -3.55 -2.80 -5.07
N ILE A 70 -2.89 -1.73 -5.53
CA ILE A 70 -3.47 -0.37 -5.49
C ILE A 70 -4.80 -0.33 -6.23
N LEU A 71 -4.83 -0.89 -7.45
CA LEU A 71 -6.02 -0.91 -8.29
C LEU A 71 -7.18 -1.68 -7.62
N PHE A 72 -6.92 -2.90 -7.16
CA PHE A 72 -7.93 -3.75 -6.54
C PHE A 72 -8.41 -3.19 -5.22
N THR A 73 -7.52 -2.70 -4.35
CA THR A 73 -7.93 -2.17 -3.06
C THR A 73 -8.62 -0.81 -3.22
N GLY A 74 -8.21 0.03 -4.18
CA GLY A 74 -8.94 1.25 -4.53
C GLY A 74 -10.34 0.97 -5.10
N ALA A 75 -10.51 -0.10 -5.88
CA ALA A 75 -11.82 -0.55 -6.35
C ALA A 75 -12.66 -1.18 -5.23
N LEU A 76 -12.05 -1.98 -4.35
CA LEU A 76 -12.68 -2.60 -3.20
C LEU A 76 -13.13 -1.56 -2.16
N ASP A 77 -12.45 -0.42 -2.01
CA ASP A 77 -12.92 0.68 -1.16
C ASP A 77 -14.38 1.06 -1.47
N GLN A 78 -14.73 1.14 -2.77
CA GLN A 78 -16.10 1.43 -3.20
C GLN A 78 -17.08 0.29 -2.90
N MET A 79 -16.61 -0.96 -2.85
CA MET A 79 -17.42 -2.15 -2.55
C MET A 79 -17.62 -2.38 -1.05
N VAL A 80 -16.58 -2.16 -0.23
CA VAL A 80 -16.58 -2.38 1.23
C VAL A 80 -17.33 -1.27 1.98
N ARG A 81 -17.53 -0.12 1.32
CA ARG A 81 -18.27 1.02 1.86
C ARG A 81 -19.69 0.69 2.33
N ARG A 82 -20.45 -0.08 1.54
CA ARG A 82 -21.84 -0.44 1.87
C ARG A 82 -21.95 -1.28 3.16
N PRO A 83 -21.23 -2.41 3.30
CA PRO A 83 -21.33 -3.22 4.52
C PRO A 83 -20.79 -2.51 5.78
N ILE A 84 -19.74 -1.69 5.68
CA ILE A 84 -19.21 -0.97 6.85
C ILE A 84 -20.17 0.12 7.34
N GLU A 85 -20.75 0.92 6.44
CA GLU A 85 -21.76 1.94 6.81
C GLU A 85 -22.97 1.29 7.49
N ILE A 86 -23.42 0.14 6.99
CA ILE A 86 -24.51 -0.63 7.60
C ILE A 86 -24.13 -1.15 8.98
N THR A 87 -22.92 -1.71 9.14
CA THR A 87 -22.45 -2.24 10.42
C THR A 87 -22.31 -1.12 11.46
N PHE A 88 -21.78 0.05 11.08
CA PHE A 88 -21.70 1.22 11.95
C PHE A 88 -23.08 1.79 12.31
N ALA A 89 -24.01 1.84 11.36
CA ALA A 89 -25.39 2.29 11.60
C ALA A 89 -26.13 1.33 12.56
N LEU A 90 -25.86 0.02 12.48
CA LEU A 90 -26.39 -0.98 13.39
C LEU A 90 -25.83 -0.84 14.81
N PHE A 91 -24.55 -0.51 14.98
CA PHE A 91 -23.96 -0.24 16.30
C PHE A 91 -24.48 1.05 16.93
N LYS A 92 -24.65 2.13 16.15
CA LYS A 92 -25.18 3.42 16.65
C LYS A 92 -26.62 3.32 17.15
N LYS A 93 -27.42 2.38 16.64
CA LYS A 93 -28.82 2.20 17.04
C LYS A 93 -28.99 1.53 18.42
N LYS A 94 -27.92 1.00 19.02
CA LYS A 94 -28.00 0.28 20.30
C LYS A 94 -27.90 1.17 21.55
N GLU A 95 -27.71 2.48 21.38
CA GLU A 95 -27.57 3.46 22.48
C GLU A 95 -28.81 4.38 22.66
N HIS A 96 -29.94 4.09 22.02
CA HIS A 96 -31.22 4.75 22.28
C HIS A 96 -32.32 3.75 22.66
#